data_AF-A0AAP0EM45-F1
#
_entry.id   AF-A0AAP0EM45-F1
#
_cell.length_a   1.000
_cell.length_b   1.000
_cell.length_c   1.000
_cell.angle_alpha   90.00
_cell.angle_beta   90.00
_cell.angle_gamma   90.00
#
_symmetry.space_group_name_H-M   'P 1'
#
loop_
_entity.id
_entity.type
_entity.pdbx_description
1 polymer ?
#
loop_
_entity_poly.entity_id
_entity_poly.type
_entity_poly.pdbx_seq_one_letter_code
_entity_poly.pdbx_strand_id
1 'polypeptide(L)'
;MRALAVESVKGNLRLSGYYACGQDGGVQLPREYVEDGVSNADLVLLVTTRPTTGNTLAWAVVCERDQWGRVIADAQLDETSKGKDDELEESFT
;
A
#
# COMPACT_ATOMS: atom_id res chain seq x y z
N MET A 1 1.14 -7.23 -22.57
CA MET A 1 1.38 -6.13 -21.61
C MET A 1 2.85 -5.77 -21.67
N ARG A 2 3.19 -4.48 -21.61
CA ARG A 2 4.58 -3.99 -21.61
C ARG A 2 4.85 -3.45 -20.21
N ALA A 3 5.68 -4.17 -19.44
CA ALA A 3 6.05 -3.76 -18.10
C ALA A 3 7.29 -2.85 -18.13
N LEU A 4 7.41 -1.97 -17.14
CA LEU A 4 8.63 -1.23 -16.87
C LEU A 4 9.65 -2.19 -16.25
N ALA A 5 10.91 -2.11 -16.68
CA ALA A 5 12.02 -2.78 -16.02
C ALA A 5 12.57 -1.86 -14.93
N VAL A 6 12.91 -2.43 -13.78
CA VAL A 6 13.49 -1.71 -12.65
C VAL A 6 14.83 -2.36 -12.26
N GLU A 7 15.70 -1.57 -11.64
CA GLU A 7 16.85 -2.13 -10.93
C GLU A 7 16.40 -2.63 -9.56
N SER A 8 16.52 -3.95 -9.34
CA SER A 8 16.00 -4.54 -8.13
C SER A 8 16.68 -4.05 -6.85
N VAL A 9 15.89 -3.91 -5.81
CA VAL A 9 16.34 -3.63 -4.44
C VAL A 9 17.24 -4.76 -3.97
N LYS A 10 18.35 -4.40 -3.32
CA LYS A 10 19.28 -5.36 -2.73
C LYS A 10 18.92 -5.59 -1.27
N GLY A 11 18.64 -6.84 -0.93
CA GLY A 11 18.14 -7.23 0.40
C GLY A 11 16.64 -7.02 0.52
N ASN A 12 16.15 -6.92 1.76
CA ASN A 12 14.73 -6.69 2.02
C ASN A 12 14.38 -5.21 1.87
N LEU A 13 13.27 -4.94 1.19
CA LEU A 13 12.71 -3.60 1.09
C LEU A 13 12.02 -3.24 2.41
N ARG A 14 12.48 -2.18 3.09
CA ARG A 14 11.97 -1.76 4.40
C ARG A 14 11.26 -0.43 4.30
N LEU A 15 10.13 -0.32 5.00
CA LEU A 15 9.38 0.92 5.15
C LEU A 15 9.83 1.68 6.40
N SER A 16 9.76 3.01 6.36
CA SER A 16 10.33 3.87 7.41
C SER A 16 9.43 4.12 8.63
N GLY A 17 8.17 3.68 8.61
CA GLY A 17 7.23 3.87 9.71
C GLY A 17 6.09 2.86 9.73
N TYR A 18 5.29 2.87 10.80
CA TYR A 18 4.16 1.94 10.98
C TYR A 18 2.84 2.42 10.35
N TYR A 19 2.88 3.59 9.70
CA TYR A 19 1.74 4.16 8.99
C TYR A 19 2.23 4.68 7.63
N ALA A 20 1.52 4.32 6.57
CA ALA A 20 1.72 4.86 5.25
C ALA A 20 0.70 5.97 4.96
N CYS A 21 0.97 6.76 3.93
CA CYS A 21 0.07 7.82 3.47
C CYS A 21 -1.36 7.33 3.25
N GLY A 22 -2.35 8.18 3.53
CA GLY A 22 -3.77 7.85 3.41
C GLY A 22 -4.66 8.87 4.13
N GLN A 23 -5.96 8.82 3.86
CA GLN A 23 -6.96 9.65 4.55
C GLN A 23 -7.08 9.23 6.02
N ASP A 24 -7.34 10.18 6.93
CA ASP A 24 -7.64 9.91 8.35
C ASP A 24 -6.56 9.10 9.11
N GLY A 25 -5.30 9.55 9.03
CA GLY A 25 -4.18 8.95 9.78
C GLY A 25 -3.42 7.84 9.07
N GLY A 26 -3.81 7.50 7.84
CA GLY A 26 -3.05 6.61 6.96
C GLY A 26 -3.44 5.14 7.02
N VAL A 27 -2.68 4.32 6.29
CA VAL A 27 -2.80 2.86 6.29
C VAL A 27 -1.85 2.29 7.33
N GLN A 28 -2.35 1.48 8.27
CA GLN A 28 -1.50 0.81 9.25
C GLN A 28 -0.67 -0.28 8.56
N LEU A 29 0.63 -0.27 8.85
CA LEU A 29 1.59 -1.20 8.25
C LEU A 29 1.87 -2.39 9.18
N PRO A 30 1.99 -3.61 8.63
CA PRO A 30 2.53 -4.75 9.37
C PRO A 30 3.90 -4.41 9.96
N ARG A 31 4.17 -4.83 11.20
CA ARG A 31 5.45 -4.51 11.86
C ARG A 31 6.62 -5.10 11.11
N GLU A 32 6.42 -6.26 10.51
CA GLU A 32 7.40 -7.00 9.73
C GLU A 32 7.90 -6.17 8.54
N TYR A 33 7.07 -5.29 7.95
CA TYR A 33 7.49 -4.45 6.82
C TYR A 33 8.47 -3.35 7.23
N VAL A 34 8.46 -2.99 8.52
CA VAL A 34 9.36 -2.01 9.13
C VAL A 34 10.57 -2.71 9.75
N GLU A 35 10.35 -3.81 10.47
CA GLU A 35 11.33 -4.51 11.30
C GLU A 35 12.19 -5.53 10.54
N ASP A 36 11.62 -6.22 9.55
CA ASP A 36 12.31 -7.24 8.75
C ASP A 36 12.44 -6.82 7.28
N GLY A 37 11.44 -6.11 6.77
CA GLY A 37 11.26 -5.75 5.37
C GLY A 37 10.70 -6.88 4.52
N VAL A 38 10.29 -6.53 3.30
CA VAL A 38 9.73 -7.45 2.32
C VAL A 38 10.86 -7.99 1.43
N SER A 39 11.05 -9.30 1.43
CA SER A 39 12.05 -9.96 0.59
C SER A 39 11.63 -9.98 -0.89
N ASN A 40 12.59 -9.85 -1.81
CA ASN A 40 12.36 -9.93 -3.27
C ASN A 40 11.30 -8.94 -3.79
N ALA A 41 11.19 -7.77 -3.16
CA ALA A 41 10.26 -6.73 -3.55
C ALA A 41 10.99 -5.45 -3.97
N ASP A 42 10.54 -4.87 -5.09
CA ASP A 42 11.02 -3.58 -5.59
C ASP A 42 9.99 -2.46 -5.34
N LEU A 43 8.76 -2.83 -4.99
CA LEU A 43 7.63 -1.95 -4.69
C LEU A 43 6.66 -2.69 -3.78
N VAL A 44 6.12 -1.99 -2.78
CA VAL A 44 4.98 -2.46 -1.97
C VAL A 44 3.75 -1.63 -2.33
N LEU A 45 2.66 -2.29 -2.72
CA LEU A 45 1.36 -1.65 -2.94
C LEU A 45 0.43 -1.99 -1.78
N LEU A 46 -0.02 -0.96 -1.07
CA LEU A 46 -0.94 -1.09 0.05
C LEU A 46 -2.35 -0.83 -0.47
N VAL A 47 -3.19 -1.84 -0.49
CA VAL A 47 -4.57 -1.70 -0.96
C VAL A 47 -5.49 -1.64 0.25
N THR A 48 -6.32 -0.61 0.31
CA THR A 48 -7.34 -0.47 1.34
C THR A 48 -8.67 -0.11 0.71
N THR A 49 -9.77 -0.38 1.42
CA THR A 49 -11.11 0.01 1.02
C THR A 49 -11.65 0.97 2.06
N ARG A 50 -11.88 2.22 1.69
CA ARG A 50 -12.56 3.20 2.55
C ARG A 50 -13.50 4.03 1.70
N PRO A 51 -14.64 4.50 2.25
CA PRO A 51 -15.51 5.43 1.55
C PRO A 51 -14.72 6.64 1.06
N THR A 52 -14.81 6.91 -0.25
CA THR A 52 -14.22 8.10 -0.88
C THR A 52 -15.33 9.13 -1.15
N THR A 53 -14.96 10.35 -1.58
CA THR A 53 -15.94 11.39 -1.89
C THR A 53 -16.33 11.38 -3.38
N GLY A 54 -17.62 11.59 -3.65
CA GLY A 54 -18.14 11.80 -5.00
C GLY A 54 -18.19 10.50 -5.81
N ASN A 55 -17.75 10.57 -7.07
CA ASN A 55 -17.74 9.45 -8.01
C ASN A 55 -16.34 8.81 -8.12
N THR A 56 -15.54 8.89 -7.06
CA THR A 56 -14.14 8.43 -7.07
C THR A 56 -14.09 6.94 -6.83
N LEU A 57 -13.93 6.16 -7.91
CA LEU A 57 -13.83 4.70 -7.83
C LEU A 57 -12.55 4.26 -7.11
N ALA A 58 -11.42 4.91 -7.39
CA ALA A 58 -10.17 4.63 -6.72
C ALA A 58 -9.22 5.83 -6.79
N TRP A 59 -8.28 5.91 -5.85
CA TRP A 59 -7.15 6.84 -5.88
C TRP A 59 -5.88 6.20 -5.32
N ALA A 60 -4.72 6.73 -5.72
CA ALA A 60 -3.41 6.23 -5.30
C ALA A 60 -2.44 7.39 -5.03
N VAL A 61 -1.48 7.17 -4.14
CA VAL A 61 -0.48 8.16 -3.70
C VAL A 61 0.82 7.50 -3.28
N VAL A 62 1.94 8.06 -3.75
CA VAL A 62 3.26 7.65 -3.29
C VAL A 62 3.44 7.99 -1.82
N CYS A 63 3.65 6.97 -0.99
CA CYS A 63 3.87 7.13 0.45
C CYS A 63 5.34 7.24 0.79
N GLU A 64 6.20 6.50 0.08
CA GLU A 64 7.60 6.42 0.42
C GLU A 64 8.49 6.36 -0.82
N ARG A 65 9.65 7.00 -0.68
CA ARG A 65 10.72 6.98 -1.67
C ARG A 65 12.02 6.55 -1.01
N ASP A 66 12.85 5.83 -1.76
CA ASP A 66 14.20 5.53 -1.32
C ASP A 66 15.13 6.76 -1.46
N GLN A 67 16.39 6.60 -1.04
CA GLN A 67 17.41 7.65 -1.10
C GLN A 67 17.77 8.12 -2.53
N TRP A 68 17.37 7.38 -3.56
CA TRP A 68 17.52 7.74 -4.97
C TRP A 68 16.23 8.35 -5.54
N GLY A 69 15.19 8.51 -4.73
CA GLY A 69 13.91 9.10 -5.10
C GLY A 69 12.97 8.13 -5.82
N ARG A 70 13.27 6.83 -5.88
CA ARG A 70 12.40 5.82 -6.48
C ARG A 70 11.21 5.55 -5.57
N VAL A 71 10.04 5.34 -6.17
CA VAL A 71 8.82 4.95 -5.43
C VAL A 71 9.01 3.54 -4.89
N ILE A 72 8.85 3.36 -3.57
CA ILE A 72 8.97 2.05 -2.92
C ILE A 72 7.72 1.63 -2.17
N ALA A 73 6.83 2.58 -1.83
CA ALA A 73 5.51 2.30 -1.32
C ALA A 73 4.47 3.25 -1.91
N ASP A 74 3.32 2.70 -2.28
CA ASP A 74 2.13 3.42 -2.73
C ASP A 74 0.91 2.88 -1.98
N ALA A 75 -0.02 3.76 -1.62
CA ALA A 75 -1.29 3.37 -1.03
C ALA A 75 -2.41 3.65 -2.02
N GLN A 76 -3.13 2.59 -2.38
CA GLN A 76 -4.33 2.64 -3.21
C GLN A 76 -5.57 2.43 -2.34
N LEU A 77 -6.54 3.31 -2.54
CA LEU A 77 -7.86 3.22 -1.96
C LEU A 77 -8.87 2.92 -3.07
N ASP A 78 -9.63 1.84 -2.89
CA ASP A 78 -10.73 1.46 -3.78
C ASP A 78 -12.09 1.72 -3.10
N GLU A 79 -13.09 2.06 -3.90
CA GLU A 79 -14.46 2.27 -3.45
C GLU A 79 -15.10 0.91 -3.18
N THR A 80 -15.43 0.63 -1.93
CA THR A 80 -16.46 -0.36 -1.64
C THR A 80 -17.78 0.22 -2.10
N SER A 81 -18.36 -0.37 -3.15
CA SER A 81 -19.76 -0.12 -3.52
C SER A 81 -20.60 -0.29 -2.25
N LYS A 82 -21.17 0.81 -1.75
CA LYS A 82 -21.98 0.84 -0.52
C LYS A 82 -22.97 -0.33 -0.51
N GLY A 83 -22.70 -1.37 0.27
CA GLY A 83 -23.50 -2.59 0.22
C GLY A 83 -22.88 -3.89 0.76
N LYS A 84 -21.88 -3.84 1.66
CA LYS A 84 -21.45 -5.04 2.43
C LYS A 84 -20.57 -4.67 3.63
N ASP A 85 -21.11 -3.87 4.54
CA ASP A 85 -20.43 -3.50 5.79
C ASP A 85 -20.43 -4.64 6.85
N ASP A 86 -20.61 -5.91 6.45
CA ASP A 86 -20.72 -7.07 7.37
C ASP A 86 -19.99 -8.36 6.90
N GLU A 87 -19.13 -8.34 5.86
CA GLU A 87 -18.56 -9.59 5.31
C GLU A 87 -17.07 -9.50 4.93
N LEU A 88 -16.22 -8.92 5.77
CA LEU A 88 -14.75 -9.07 5.63
C LEU A 88 -14.02 -9.36 6.96
N GLU A 89 -14.75 -9.59 8.05
CA GLU A 89 -14.24 -10.25 9.27
C GLU A 89 -14.33 -11.80 9.17
N GLU A 90 -14.58 -12.38 7.99
CA GLU A 90 -14.63 -13.84 7.77
C GLU A 90 -13.87 -14.26 6.50
N SER A 91 -12.56 -14.01 6.42
CA SER A 91 -11.68 -14.77 5.49
C SER A 91 -10.19 -14.66 5.81
N PHE A 92 -9.84 -14.83 7.07
CA PHE A 92 -8.47 -15.18 7.46
C PHE A 92 -8.49 -16.30 8.50
N THR A 93 -9.09 -17.43 8.13
CA THR A 93 -8.82 -18.75 8.72
C THR A 93 -8.58 -19.74 7.60
#